data_AF-A0AA42QT81-F1
#
_entry.id   AF-A0AA42QT81-F1
#
_cell.length_a   1.000
_cell.length_b   1.000
_cell.length_c   1.000
_cell.angle_alpha   90.00
_cell.angle_beta   90.00
_cell.angle_gamma   90.00
#
_symmetry.space_group_name_H-M   'P 1'
#
loop_
_entity.id
_entity.type
_entity.pdbx_description
1 polymer ?
#
loop_
_entity_poly.entity_id
_entity_poly.type
_entity_poly.pdbx_seq_one_letter_code
_entity_poly.pdbx_strand_id
1 'polypeptide(L)'
;MKTSTKYSVSDAATLYKKSRATLYKDIKNGVLSRDHDGFIDFSELLRVYGEPFSGKQSKRIDTSLIHNLDTPEYTDKTVVELKNQIDFLKKQLEKAEDREAKANARIDTLLTLIEMKPPKASSEPNKENIESNISPNPTDMATNIQLKQVKEDGLTTPENKRIPVPEHVEPEPKKRGFLSRFFLPYG
;
A
#
# COMPACT_ATOMS: atom_id res chain seq x y z
N MET A 1 4.97 17.63 -19.25
CA MET A 1 5.11 18.81 -18.36
C MET A 1 6.60 19.04 -18.14
N LYS A 2 7.13 20.24 -18.40
CA LYS A 2 8.53 20.56 -18.09
C LYS A 2 8.61 20.86 -16.59
N THR A 3 9.08 19.92 -15.78
CA THR A 3 9.35 20.16 -14.36
C THR A 3 10.72 20.83 -14.27
N SER A 4 10.76 22.16 -14.30
CA SER A 4 11.98 22.87 -13.93
C SER A 4 12.27 22.54 -12.47
N THR A 5 13.42 21.93 -12.19
CA THR A 5 13.83 21.63 -10.81
C THR A 5 14.14 22.92 -10.03
N LYS A 6 14.39 24.03 -10.73
CA LYS A 6 14.72 25.33 -10.16
C LYS A 6 13.66 26.38 -10.51
N TYR A 7 13.30 27.19 -9.53
CA TYR A 7 12.26 28.22 -9.65
C TYR A 7 12.79 29.59 -9.24
N SER A 8 12.43 30.63 -9.99
CA SER A 8 12.63 32.01 -9.52
C SER A 8 11.72 32.26 -8.32
N VAL A 9 12.05 33.24 -7.47
CA VAL A 9 11.17 33.72 -6.39
C VAL A 9 9.78 34.08 -6.92
N SER A 10 9.72 34.62 -8.15
CA SER A 10 8.46 34.94 -8.84
C SER A 10 7.62 33.69 -9.13
N ASP A 11 8.27 32.66 -9.67
CA ASP A 11 7.60 31.43 -10.10
C ASP A 11 7.15 30.64 -8.87
N ALA A 12 8.00 30.54 -7.86
CA ALA A 12 7.66 29.94 -6.57
C ALA A 12 6.48 30.64 -5.90
N ALA A 13 6.43 31.97 -5.92
CA ALA A 13 5.31 32.74 -5.39
C ALA A 13 3.98 32.39 -6.09
N THR A 14 3.99 32.23 -7.41
CA THR A 14 2.78 31.89 -8.19
C THR A 14 2.35 30.44 -7.99
N LEU A 15 3.30 29.50 -7.92
CA LEU A 15 3.09 28.07 -7.68
C LEU A 15 2.48 27.79 -6.30
N TYR A 16 2.99 28.44 -5.26
CA TYR A 16 2.59 28.19 -3.87
C TYR A 16 1.55 29.17 -3.34
N LYS A 17 1.10 30.12 -4.17
CA LYS A 17 0.16 31.20 -3.77
C LYS A 17 0.64 31.96 -2.54
N LYS A 18 1.95 32.25 -2.50
CA LYS A 18 2.60 33.05 -1.45
C LYS A 18 3.10 34.35 -2.02
N SER A 19 3.13 35.41 -1.21
CA SER A 19 3.69 36.68 -1.65
C SER A 19 5.21 36.58 -1.79
N ARG A 20 5.81 37.32 -2.73
CA ARG A 20 7.28 37.39 -2.87
C ARG A 20 7.95 37.87 -1.57
N ALA A 21 7.30 38.78 -0.85
CA ALA A 21 7.79 39.28 0.44
C ALA A 21 7.91 38.16 1.47
N THR A 22 6.94 37.24 1.51
CA THR A 22 6.99 36.05 2.36
C THR A 22 8.19 35.17 2.01
N LEU A 23 8.40 34.89 0.71
CA LEU A 23 9.54 34.10 0.27
C LEU A 23 10.87 34.77 0.62
N TYR A 24 11.02 36.07 0.38
CA TYR A 24 12.24 36.79 0.76
C TYR A 24 12.49 36.79 2.27
N LYS A 25 11.43 36.90 3.08
CA LYS A 25 11.51 36.79 4.54
C LYS A 25 11.97 35.38 4.95
N ASP A 26 11.39 34.34 4.39
CA ASP A 26 11.72 32.96 4.73
C ASP A 26 13.15 32.60 4.30
N ILE A 27 13.62 33.17 3.19
CA ILE A 27 15.03 33.09 2.77
C ILE A 27 15.95 33.81 3.74
N LYS A 28 15.61 35.05 4.12
CA LYS A 28 16.41 35.84 5.06
C LYS A 28 16.50 35.17 6.44
N ASN A 29 15.42 34.51 6.86
CA ASN A 29 15.35 33.80 8.13
C ASN A 29 16.00 32.40 8.09
N GLY A 30 16.50 31.95 6.93
CA GLY A 30 17.10 30.63 6.76
C GLY A 30 16.11 29.47 6.75
N VAL A 31 14.80 29.76 6.64
CA VAL A 31 13.75 28.73 6.54
C VAL A 31 13.78 28.09 5.15
N LEU A 32 13.99 28.91 4.12
CA LEU A 32 14.05 28.52 2.72
C LEU A 32 15.46 28.79 2.15
N SER A 33 16.14 27.78 1.63
CA SER A 33 17.44 27.98 0.99
C SER A 33 17.31 28.40 -0.47
N ARG A 34 18.30 29.15 -0.98
CA ARG A 34 18.43 29.48 -2.41
C ARG A 34 19.88 29.29 -2.84
N ASP A 35 20.05 28.99 -4.12
CA ASP A 35 21.37 28.89 -4.73
C ASP A 35 22.01 30.26 -4.94
N HIS A 36 23.31 30.23 -5.25
CA HIS A 36 24.09 31.41 -5.64
C HIS A 36 23.52 32.12 -6.87
N ASP A 37 22.88 31.38 -7.78
CA ASP A 37 22.18 31.91 -8.95
C ASP A 37 20.87 32.65 -8.60
N GLY A 38 20.43 32.60 -7.34
CA GLY A 38 19.19 33.23 -6.88
C GLY A 38 17.91 32.43 -7.17
N PHE A 39 18.04 31.22 -7.71
CA PHE A 39 16.95 30.27 -7.86
C PHE A 39 16.76 29.41 -6.61
N ILE A 40 15.56 28.88 -6.45
CA ILE A 40 15.16 28.01 -5.35
C ILE A 40 14.86 26.64 -5.94
N ASP A 41 15.45 25.59 -5.36
CA ASP A 41 15.17 24.23 -5.76
C ASP A 41 13.75 23.79 -5.37
N PHE A 42 13.17 22.91 -6.18
CA PHE A 42 11.84 22.35 -5.92
C PHE A 42 11.78 21.60 -4.59
N SER A 43 12.86 20.91 -4.21
CA SER A 43 12.96 20.19 -2.93
C SER A 43 12.84 21.12 -1.73
N GLU A 44 13.45 22.31 -1.79
CA GLU A 44 13.36 23.31 -0.73
C GLU A 44 11.93 23.87 -0.61
N LEU A 45 11.30 24.16 -1.76
CA LEU A 45 9.90 24.59 -1.77
C LEU A 45 8.96 23.51 -1.25
N LEU A 46 9.19 22.24 -1.62
CA LEU A 46 8.41 21.10 -1.16
C LEU A 46 8.59 20.88 0.34
N ARG A 47 9.82 20.98 0.86
CA ARG A 47 10.13 20.86 2.29
C ARG A 47 9.45 21.94 3.13
N VAL A 48 9.46 23.19 2.67
CA VAL A 48 8.96 24.34 3.42
C VAL A 48 7.46 24.55 3.26
N TYR A 49 6.95 24.41 2.04
CA TYR A 49 5.56 24.75 1.70
C TYR A 49 4.69 23.55 1.31
N GLY A 50 5.26 22.35 1.13
CA GLY A 50 4.51 21.15 0.76
C GLY A 50 4.27 21.05 -0.75
N GLU A 51 3.18 20.40 -1.15
CA GLU A 51 2.85 20.28 -2.58
C GLU A 51 2.42 21.65 -3.16
N PRO A 52 2.87 22.01 -4.38
CA PRO A 52 2.46 23.25 -5.02
C PRO A 52 0.96 23.23 -5.31
N PHE A 53 0.34 24.41 -5.36
CA PHE A 53 -1.09 24.53 -5.58
C PHE A 53 -1.44 24.19 -7.03
N SER A 54 -1.72 22.92 -7.32
CA SER A 54 -2.41 22.53 -8.55
C SER A 54 -3.86 23.00 -8.41
N GLY A 55 -4.32 23.92 -9.25
CA GLY A 55 -5.63 24.61 -9.16
C GLY A 55 -6.90 23.74 -9.17
N LYS A 56 -6.77 22.43 -8.95
CA LYS A 56 -7.82 21.48 -8.63
C LYS A 56 -7.54 20.96 -7.23
N GLN A 57 -8.05 21.69 -6.22
CA GLN A 57 -8.25 21.17 -4.87
C GLN A 57 -7.08 20.31 -4.36
N SER A 58 -5.95 20.93 -4.00
CA SER A 58 -5.12 20.34 -2.94
C SER A 58 -5.96 20.39 -1.67
N LYS A 59 -6.89 19.44 -1.54
CA LYS A 59 -7.47 19.08 -0.26
C LYS A 59 -6.29 18.52 0.51
N ARG A 60 -5.59 19.41 1.20
CA ARG A 60 -4.84 19.04 2.38
C ARG A 60 -5.81 18.20 3.19
N ILE A 61 -5.56 16.90 3.23
CA ILE A 61 -6.34 15.94 4.02
C ILE A 61 -5.89 16.16 5.47
N ASP A 62 -6.03 17.39 5.97
CA ASP A 62 -6.11 17.63 7.38
C ASP A 62 -7.55 17.26 7.73
N THR A 63 -7.67 16.13 8.39
CA THR A 63 -8.86 15.59 9.03
C THR A 63 -9.50 16.62 9.97
N SER A 64 -10.22 17.61 9.43
CA SER A 64 -11.28 18.40 10.10
C SER A 64 -11.66 19.63 9.27
N LEU A 65 -12.31 19.46 8.12
CA LEU A 65 -13.20 20.51 7.63
C LEU A 65 -14.58 19.92 7.40
N ILE A 66 -15.33 19.97 8.49
CA ILE A 66 -16.76 19.79 8.58
C ILE A 66 -17.40 20.72 7.54
N HIS A 67 -17.96 20.07 6.52
CA HIS A 67 -19.26 20.38 5.94
C HIS A 67 -19.55 21.86 5.64
N ASN A 68 -19.17 22.31 4.43
CA ASN A 68 -19.95 23.31 3.71
C ASN A 68 -20.17 22.76 2.30
N LEU A 69 -21.26 22.02 2.13
CA LEU A 69 -21.59 21.31 0.90
C LEU A 69 -23.10 21.45 0.61
N ASP A 70 -23.60 22.67 0.75
CA ASP A 70 -24.98 23.01 0.35
C ASP A 70 -24.98 23.38 -1.14
N THR A 71 -24.73 22.38 -2.00
CA THR A 71 -25.04 22.47 -3.43
C THR A 71 -25.90 21.25 -3.80
N PRO A 72 -27.18 21.43 -4.16
CA PRO A 72 -28.16 20.35 -4.25
C PRO A 72 -27.77 19.27 -5.29
N GLU A 73 -27.03 19.64 -6.33
CA GLU A 73 -26.63 18.70 -7.37
C GLU A 73 -25.51 17.71 -6.92
N TYR A 74 -24.70 18.08 -5.94
CA TYR A 74 -23.66 17.21 -5.39
C TYR A 74 -24.22 16.23 -4.35
N THR A 75 -25.23 16.66 -3.58
CA THR A 75 -25.92 15.79 -2.62
C THR A 75 -26.71 14.69 -3.32
N ASP A 76 -27.35 14.98 -4.46
CA ASP A 76 -28.19 13.98 -5.12
C ASP A 76 -27.38 12.84 -5.75
N LYS A 77 -26.26 13.15 -6.40
CA LYS A 77 -25.37 12.13 -7.01
C LYS A 77 -24.78 11.20 -5.94
N THR A 78 -24.32 11.78 -4.83
CA THR A 78 -23.75 11.00 -3.73
C THR A 78 -24.81 10.16 -3.00
N VAL A 79 -26.01 10.69 -2.80
CA VAL A 79 -27.13 9.94 -2.20
C VAL A 79 -27.55 8.77 -3.09
N VAL A 80 -27.60 8.94 -4.41
CA VAL A 80 -27.91 7.86 -5.35
C VAL A 80 -26.83 6.78 -5.32
N GLU A 81 -25.55 7.17 -5.33
CA GLU A 81 -24.44 6.22 -5.23
C GLU A 81 -24.49 5.42 -3.92
N LEU A 82 -24.72 6.10 -2.79
CA LEU A 82 -24.84 5.45 -1.49
C LEU A 82 -26.02 4.48 -1.44
N LYS A 83 -27.17 4.85 -2.02
CA LYS A 83 -28.32 3.94 -2.14
C LYS A 83 -27.96 2.69 -2.94
N ASN A 84 -27.28 2.85 -4.07
CA ASN A 84 -26.84 1.72 -4.89
C ASN A 84 -25.87 0.80 -4.13
N GLN A 85 -24.94 1.36 -3.34
CA GLN A 85 -24.04 0.58 -2.49
C GLN A 85 -24.81 -0.18 -1.41
N ILE A 86 -25.77 0.48 -0.75
CA ILE A 86 -26.61 -0.16 0.27
C ILE A 86 -27.40 -1.33 -0.34
N ASP A 87 -28.00 -1.14 -1.51
CA ASP A 87 -28.79 -2.20 -2.17
C ASP A 87 -27.91 -3.37 -2.62
N PHE A 88 -26.70 -3.08 -3.10
CA PHE A 88 -25.72 -4.10 -3.42
C PHE A 88 -25.30 -4.91 -2.18
N LEU A 89 -24.99 -4.23 -1.07
CA LEU A 89 -24.61 -4.88 0.18
C LEU A 89 -25.75 -5.71 0.76
N LYS A 90 -26.98 -5.20 0.76
CA LYS A 90 -28.18 -5.95 1.17
C LYS A 90 -28.34 -7.23 0.36
N LYS A 91 -28.17 -7.16 -0.96
CA LYS A 91 -28.25 -8.33 -1.84
C LYS A 91 -27.12 -9.33 -1.60
N GLN A 92 -25.94 -8.88 -1.20
CA GLN A 92 -24.86 -9.79 -0.80
C GLN A 92 -25.16 -10.47 0.53
N LEU A 93 -25.71 -9.73 1.49
CA LEU A 93 -26.13 -10.25 2.78
C LEU A 93 -27.20 -11.35 2.63
N GLU A 94 -28.26 -11.06 1.88
CA GLU A 94 -29.34 -12.04 1.60
C GLU A 94 -28.79 -13.33 0.97
N LYS A 95 -27.88 -13.21 0.00
CA LYS A 95 -27.21 -14.38 -0.61
C LYS A 95 -26.35 -15.17 0.37
N ALA A 96 -25.74 -14.50 1.34
CA ALA A 96 -24.94 -15.15 2.37
C ALA A 96 -25.84 -15.90 3.37
N GLU A 97 -26.93 -15.26 3.80
CA GLU A 97 -27.96 -15.84 4.67
C GLU A 97 -28.61 -17.07 4.01
N ASP A 98 -28.96 -17.01 2.72
CA ASP A 98 -29.48 -18.16 1.97
C ASP A 98 -28.51 -19.35 1.94
N ARG A 99 -27.21 -19.06 1.82
CA ARG A 99 -26.17 -20.10 1.82
C ARG A 99 -26.05 -20.72 3.20
N GLU A 100 -26.08 -19.91 4.24
CA GLU A 100 -26.05 -20.35 5.64
C GLU A 100 -27.28 -21.21 5.96
N ALA A 101 -28.48 -20.75 5.61
CA ALA A 101 -29.72 -21.49 5.82
C ALA A 101 -29.68 -22.88 5.16
N LYS A 102 -29.17 -22.99 3.93
CA LYS A 102 -28.99 -24.27 3.24
C LYS A 102 -27.96 -25.18 3.93
N ALA A 103 -26.87 -24.61 4.45
CA ALA A 103 -25.86 -25.35 5.21
C ALA A 103 -26.44 -25.89 6.52
N ASN A 104 -27.17 -25.04 7.26
CA ASN A 104 -27.84 -25.41 8.50
C ASN A 104 -28.89 -26.50 8.27
N ALA A 105 -29.73 -26.38 7.23
CA ALA A 105 -30.67 -27.44 6.87
C ALA A 105 -29.96 -28.79 6.55
N ARG A 106 -28.79 -28.74 5.90
CA ARG A 106 -27.98 -29.95 5.68
C ARG A 106 -27.42 -30.51 6.98
N ILE A 107 -27.03 -29.67 7.94
CA ILE A 107 -26.58 -30.10 9.26
C ILE A 107 -27.73 -30.77 10.01
N ASP A 108 -28.92 -30.18 10.03
CA ASP A 108 -30.10 -30.71 10.72
C ASP A 108 -30.51 -32.08 10.18
N THR A 109 -30.49 -32.24 8.85
CA THR A 109 -30.78 -33.54 8.22
C THR A 109 -29.76 -34.60 8.61
N LEU A 110 -28.46 -34.27 8.64
CA LEU A 110 -27.40 -35.18 9.07
C LEU A 110 -27.52 -35.56 10.55
N LEU A 111 -27.83 -34.58 11.43
CA LEU A 111 -28.07 -34.83 12.85
C LEU A 111 -29.25 -35.77 13.06
N THR A 112 -30.35 -35.54 12.35
CA THR A 112 -31.53 -36.42 12.38
C THR A 112 -31.17 -37.85 11.95
N LEU A 113 -30.38 -38.02 10.89
CA LEU A 113 -29.92 -39.35 10.44
C LEU A 113 -29.02 -40.05 11.46
N ILE A 114 -28.22 -39.30 12.21
CA ILE A 114 -27.40 -39.83 13.30
C ILE A 114 -28.28 -40.26 14.47
N GLU A 115 -29.26 -39.45 14.85
CA GLU A 115 -30.18 -39.74 15.95
C GLU A 115 -31.08 -40.95 15.64
N MET A 116 -31.50 -41.11 14.38
CA MET A 116 -32.27 -42.27 13.93
C MET A 116 -31.42 -43.52 13.67
N LYS A 117 -30.07 -43.44 13.74
CA LYS A 117 -29.18 -44.59 13.57
C LYS A 117 -29.22 -45.44 14.85
N PRO A 118 -29.68 -46.70 14.81
CA PRO A 118 -29.59 -47.57 15.98
C PRO A 118 -28.11 -47.85 16.33
N PRO A 119 -27.76 -47.97 17.62
CA PRO A 119 -26.39 -48.28 18.03
C PRO A 119 -26.00 -49.65 17.52
N LYS A 120 -25.17 -49.71 16.47
CA LYS A 120 -24.50 -50.95 16.08
C LYS A 120 -23.40 -51.22 17.10
N ALA A 121 -23.62 -52.24 17.91
CA ALA A 121 -22.59 -52.85 18.73
C ALA A 121 -21.34 -53.17 17.90
N SER A 122 -20.20 -52.97 18.54
CA SER A 122 -18.84 -53.30 18.09
C SER A 122 -18.73 -54.62 17.34
N SER A 123 -18.09 -54.62 16.17
CA SER A 123 -17.14 -55.67 15.77
C SER A 123 -16.20 -55.15 14.69
N GLU A 124 -14.93 -55.51 14.87
CA GLU A 124 -13.72 -55.03 14.20
C GLU A 124 -13.50 -55.64 12.79
N PRO A 125 -12.41 -55.30 12.06
CA PRO A 125 -12.40 -55.12 10.61
C PRO A 125 -12.11 -56.41 9.84
N ASN A 126 -12.66 -56.54 8.62
CA ASN A 126 -12.14 -57.49 7.63
C ASN A 126 -11.91 -56.80 6.28
N LYS A 127 -10.66 -56.90 5.83
CA LYS A 127 -10.20 -56.70 4.46
C LYS A 127 -10.61 -57.90 3.58
N GLU A 128 -10.58 -57.67 2.26
CA GLU A 128 -10.74 -58.57 1.09
C GLU A 128 -11.99 -58.16 0.27
N ASN A 129 -11.90 -57.27 -0.73
CA ASN A 129 -11.46 -57.48 -2.13
C ASN A 129 -12.29 -58.60 -2.81
N ILE A 130 -13.09 -58.37 -3.86
CA ILE A 130 -12.71 -58.18 -5.27
C ILE A 130 -13.99 -57.89 -6.09
N GLU A 131 -13.89 -56.91 -7.01
CA GLU A 131 -14.50 -56.74 -8.37
C GLU A 131 -15.98 -57.14 -8.62
N SER A 132 -16.80 -56.45 -9.41
CA SER A 132 -16.58 -55.82 -10.71
C SER A 132 -17.85 -55.02 -11.08
N ASN A 133 -17.71 -53.82 -11.64
CA ASN A 133 -18.40 -53.40 -12.87
C ASN A 133 -18.03 -51.93 -13.17
N ILE A 134 -16.96 -51.77 -13.95
CA ILE A 134 -16.58 -50.52 -14.60
C ILE A 134 -17.21 -50.53 -16.00
N SER A 135 -17.92 -49.46 -16.37
CA SER A 135 -17.83 -48.83 -17.71
C SER A 135 -18.75 -47.59 -17.79
N PRO A 136 -18.42 -46.51 -18.54
CA PRO A 136 -17.12 -45.89 -18.77
C PRO A 136 -17.12 -44.37 -18.49
N ASN A 137 -15.91 -43.85 -18.26
CA ASN A 137 -15.54 -42.43 -18.16
C ASN A 137 -15.65 -41.71 -19.54
N PRO A 138 -15.53 -40.36 -19.68
CA PRO A 138 -14.23 -39.68 -19.48
C PRO A 138 -14.26 -38.27 -18.84
N THR A 139 -13.43 -38.09 -17.80
CA THR A 139 -12.26 -37.17 -17.68
C THR A 139 -12.35 -35.75 -18.31
N ASP A 140 -11.99 -34.64 -17.65
CA ASP A 140 -10.74 -34.38 -16.92
C ASP A 140 -10.86 -33.35 -15.77
N MET A 141 -10.46 -33.78 -14.57
CA MET A 141 -9.93 -32.90 -13.51
C MET A 141 -8.59 -33.47 -13.05
N ALA A 142 -7.49 -32.89 -13.54
CA ALA A 142 -6.19 -32.94 -12.89
C ALA A 142 -6.20 -31.85 -11.79
N THR A 143 -5.67 -32.01 -10.59
CA THR A 143 -4.31 -32.47 -10.31
C THR A 143 -4.21 -32.85 -8.82
N ASN A 144 -3.89 -34.12 -8.58
CA ASN A 144 -2.97 -34.64 -7.56
C ASN A 144 -2.51 -33.68 -6.43
N ILE A 145 -2.99 -33.91 -5.20
CA ILE A 145 -2.29 -33.51 -3.97
C ILE A 145 -1.88 -34.80 -3.23
N GLN A 146 -0.65 -35.25 -3.50
CA GLN A 146 0.04 -36.20 -2.65
C GLN A 146 0.56 -35.46 -1.41
N LEU A 147 -0.06 -35.75 -0.27
CA LEU A 147 0.48 -35.48 1.05
C LEU A 147 1.59 -36.51 1.33
N LYS A 148 2.85 -36.07 1.43
CA LYS A 148 3.95 -36.89 1.95
C LYS A 148 4.77 -36.11 2.97
N GLN A 149 5.13 -36.85 4.01
CA GLN A 149 5.47 -36.42 5.35
C GLN A 149 6.86 -35.78 5.49
N VAL A 150 6.92 -34.93 6.53
CA VAL A 150 8.08 -34.36 7.22
C VAL A 150 9.20 -35.38 7.47
N LYS A 151 10.44 -35.01 7.14
CA LYS A 151 11.66 -35.42 7.85
C LYS A 151 12.61 -34.23 7.93
N GLU A 152 13.06 -33.96 9.15
CA GLU A 152 14.15 -33.05 9.52
C GLU A 152 15.50 -33.56 9.02
N ASP A 153 16.51 -32.70 9.17
CA ASP A 153 17.96 -32.89 9.02
C ASP A 153 18.58 -32.34 7.74
N GLY A 154 19.37 -31.27 7.90
CA GLY A 154 20.30 -30.81 6.87
C GLY A 154 20.52 -29.30 6.82
N LEU A 155 21.27 -28.79 7.80
CA LEU A 155 22.07 -27.57 7.75
C LEU A 155 22.72 -27.37 6.36
N THR A 156 22.45 -26.23 5.67
CA THR A 156 23.41 -25.43 4.88
C THR A 156 22.71 -24.35 4.04
N THR A 157 23.00 -23.09 4.35
CA THR A 157 22.58 -21.88 3.64
C THR A 157 23.52 -21.60 2.46
N PRO A 158 23.06 -21.46 1.21
CA PRO A 158 23.92 -20.96 0.14
C PRO A 158 23.99 -19.42 0.17
N GLU A 159 25.02 -18.97 0.90
CA GLU A 159 25.94 -17.86 0.60
C GLU A 159 25.44 -16.62 -0.16
N ASN A 160 25.38 -15.54 0.63
CA ASN A 160 25.25 -14.15 0.23
C ASN A 160 26.55 -13.66 -0.44
N LYS A 161 26.55 -13.45 -1.76
CA LYS A 161 27.68 -12.84 -2.48
C LYS A 161 27.70 -11.33 -2.23
N ARG A 162 28.45 -10.95 -1.18
CA ARG A 162 28.85 -9.58 -0.89
C ARG A 162 29.73 -9.05 -2.02
N ILE A 163 29.32 -7.94 -2.61
CA ILE A 163 30.16 -7.14 -3.51
C ILE A 163 31.27 -6.50 -2.65
N PRO A 164 32.56 -6.53 -3.07
CA PRO A 164 33.63 -5.89 -2.31
C PRO A 164 33.42 -4.37 -2.32
N VAL A 165 33.29 -3.80 -1.13
CA VAL A 165 33.21 -2.35 -0.91
C VAL A 165 34.57 -1.75 -1.27
N PRO A 166 34.68 -0.80 -2.22
CA PRO A 166 35.89 -0.04 -2.41
C PRO A 166 36.15 0.84 -1.19
N GLU A 167 37.32 0.70 -0.57
CA GLU A 167 37.80 1.56 0.50
C GLU A 167 38.02 2.97 -0.06
N HIS A 168 37.07 3.88 0.20
CA HIS A 168 37.23 5.29 -0.17
C HIS A 168 38.18 5.95 0.83
N VAL A 169 39.46 6.04 0.48
CA VAL A 169 40.41 6.90 1.19
C VAL A 169 40.05 8.34 0.83
N GLU A 170 39.31 8.99 1.73
CA GLU A 170 39.02 10.42 1.65
C GLU A 170 40.32 11.19 1.97
N PRO A 171 40.87 12.02 1.05
CA PRO A 171 42.02 12.84 1.40
C PRO A 171 41.56 13.94 2.36
N GLU A 172 42.02 13.88 3.62
CA GLU A 172 41.75 14.92 4.60
C GLU A 172 42.09 16.31 4.04
N PRO A 173 41.19 17.30 4.14
CA PRO A 173 41.48 18.65 3.69
C PRO A 173 42.58 19.26 4.57
N LYS A 174 43.68 19.69 3.94
CA LYS A 174 44.81 20.34 4.62
C LYS A 174 44.31 21.56 5.41
N LYS A 175 44.47 21.52 6.73
CA LYS A 175 44.06 22.60 7.64
C LYS A 175 44.83 23.88 7.32
N ARG A 176 44.08 24.91 6.91
CA ARG A 176 44.57 26.27 6.64
C ARG A 176 44.83 26.97 7.98
N GLY A 177 46.10 27.24 8.29
CA GLY A 177 46.50 27.94 9.51
C GLY A 177 45.97 29.38 9.56
N PHE A 178 45.87 29.96 10.77
CA PHE A 178 45.27 31.29 10.99
C PHE A 178 45.81 32.40 10.06
N LEU A 179 47.09 32.34 9.70
CA LEU A 179 47.72 33.31 8.81
C LEU A 179 47.37 33.09 7.33
N SER A 180 46.98 31.88 6.92
CA SER A 180 46.67 31.58 5.52
C SER A 180 45.29 32.08 5.08
N ARG A 181 44.46 32.57 6.00
CA ARG A 181 43.15 33.18 5.72
C ARG A 181 43.25 34.68 5.39
N PHE A 182 44.37 35.32 5.69
CA PHE A 182 44.55 36.76 5.48
C PHE A 182 45.38 37.12 4.25
N PHE A 183 46.23 36.21 3.75
CA PHE A 183 47.19 36.53 2.68
C PHE A 183 46.96 35.85 1.33
N LEU A 184 46.00 34.92 1.22
CA LEU A 184 45.62 34.33 -0.08
C LEU A 184 44.18 34.70 -0.44
N PRO A 185 43.94 35.51 -1.49
CA PRO A 185 42.59 35.65 -2.05
C PRO A 185 42.15 34.31 -2.65
N TYR A 186 40.85 34.02 -2.56
CA TYR A 186 40.26 32.83 -3.17
C TYR A 186 40.42 32.93 -4.69
N GLY A 187 41.25 32.06 -5.27
CA GLY A 187 41.23 31.73 -6.69
C GLY A 187 40.19 30.64 -6.94
#